data_AF-A0A7Y8I251-F1
#
_entry.id   AF-A0A7Y8I251-F1
#
_cell.length_a   1.000
_cell.length_b   1.000
_cell.length_c   1.000
_cell.angle_alpha   90.00
_cell.angle_beta   90.00
_cell.angle_gamma   90.00
#
_symmetry.space_group_name_H-M   'P 1'
#
loop_
_entity.id
_entity.type
_entity.pdbx_description
1 polymer ?
#
loop_
_entity_poly.entity_id
_entity_poly.type
_entity_poly.pdbx_seq_one_letter_code
_entity_poly.pdbx_strand_id
1 'polypeptide(L)'
;MSFLVDNARRLAEVAQTKGAGESAWTFMIGPEGGIEMVAGADEPLETLIMSRGARAVWRVRREASVIRVEGRMGRERCLIEQPVTADTRHAGLLSSSRMYELRDSGE
;
A
#
# COMPACT_ATOMS: atom_id res chain seq x y z
N MET A 1 21.89 3.69 3.27
CA MET A 1 20.68 2.96 2.83
C MET A 1 19.96 3.86 1.82
N SER A 2 19.45 3.32 0.70
CA SER A 2 18.93 4.15 -0.41
C SER A 2 17.51 4.62 -0.10
N PHE A 3 17.29 5.94 -0.12
CA PHE A 3 15.98 6.59 0.08
C PHE A 3 14.88 5.94 -0.77
N LEU A 4 15.19 5.57 -2.01
CA LEU A 4 14.25 4.93 -2.92
C LEU A 4 13.76 3.58 -2.39
N VAL A 5 14.70 2.75 -1.90
CA VAL A 5 14.42 1.40 -1.41
C VAL A 5 13.75 1.43 -0.04
N ASP A 6 14.18 2.32 0.85
CA ASP A 6 13.60 2.45 2.19
C ASP A 6 12.12 2.85 2.12
N ASN A 7 11.77 3.81 1.25
CA ASN A 7 10.38 4.17 1.04
C ASN A 7 9.58 3.07 0.33
N ALA A 8 10.18 2.36 -0.62
CA ALA A 8 9.51 1.22 -1.27
C ALA A 8 9.16 0.13 -0.25
N ARG A 9 10.04 -0.15 0.72
CA ARG A 9 9.77 -1.11 1.80
C ARG A 9 8.60 -0.67 2.67
N ARG A 10 8.60 0.59 3.12
CA ARG A 10 7.49 1.16 3.90
C ARG A 10 6.16 1.09 3.16
N LEU A 11 6.16 1.35 1.85
CA LEU A 11 4.97 1.24 1.03
C LEU A 11 4.46 -0.21 0.94
N ALA A 12 5.36 -1.20 0.83
CA ALA A 12 4.99 -2.61 0.87
C ALA A 12 4.40 -3.01 2.23
N GLU A 13 4.99 -2.54 3.33
CA GLU A 13 4.47 -2.76 4.69
C GLU A 13 3.05 -2.17 4.86
N VAL A 14 2.83 -0.94 4.39
CA VAL A 14 1.49 -0.32 4.41
C VAL A 14 0.50 -1.11 3.55
N ALA A 15 0.90 -1.56 2.37
CA ALA A 15 0.05 -2.37 1.51
C ALA A 15 -0.38 -3.70 2.15
N GLN A 16 0.44 -4.30 3.02
CA GLN A 16 0.05 -5.50 3.78
C GLN A 16 -1.14 -5.25 4.71
N THR A 17 -1.24 -4.05 5.28
CA THR A 17 -2.31 -3.71 6.24
C THR A 17 -3.65 -3.40 5.58
N LYS A 18 -3.72 -3.36 4.24
CA LYS A 18 -4.96 -3.10 3.52
C LYS A 18 -5.85 -4.34 3.54
N GLY A 19 -7.16 -4.14 3.69
CA GLY A 19 -8.17 -5.21 3.67
C GLY A 19 -8.15 -6.01 2.36
N ALA A 20 -8.83 -7.16 2.31
CA ALA A 20 -8.84 -8.01 1.12
C ALA A 20 -9.23 -7.24 -0.15
N GLY A 21 -8.53 -7.51 -1.27
CA GLY A 21 -8.83 -6.90 -2.56
C GLY A 21 -7.60 -6.44 -3.33
N GLU A 22 -7.75 -6.41 -4.65
CA GLU A 22 -6.75 -5.87 -5.56
C GLU A 22 -6.77 -4.35 -5.52
N SER A 23 -5.60 -3.75 -5.58
CA SER A 23 -5.47 -2.30 -5.49
C SER A 23 -4.16 -1.83 -6.10
N ALA A 24 -4.23 -0.68 -6.76
CA ALA A 24 -3.08 -0.05 -7.38
C ALA A 24 -3.03 1.42 -6.95
N TRP A 25 -1.85 1.85 -6.50
CA TRP A 25 -1.57 3.24 -6.13
C TRP A 25 -0.26 3.67 -6.72
N THR A 26 -0.16 4.95 -7.03
CA THR A 26 1.10 5.58 -7.40
C THR A 26 1.36 6.75 -6.47
N PHE A 27 2.52 6.74 -5.84
CA PHE A 27 3.00 7.78 -4.93
C PHE A 27 4.12 8.55 -5.63
N MET A 28 4.06 9.89 -5.59
CA MET A 28 5.05 10.77 -6.18
C MET A 28 5.55 11.75 -5.14
N ILE A 29 6.83 12.09 -5.24
CA ILE A 29 7.41 13.23 -4.55
C ILE A 29 7.76 14.26 -5.62
N GLY A 30 7.12 15.42 -5.54
CA GLY A 30 7.38 16.56 -6.42
C GLY A 30 8.77 17.19 -6.17
N PRO A 31 9.19 18.15 -7.01
CA PRO A 31 10.50 18.80 -6.89
C PRO A 31 10.66 19.55 -5.55
N GLU A 32 9.57 20.13 -5.05
CA GLU A 32 9.51 20.85 -3.77
C GLU A 32 9.31 19.92 -2.54
N GLY A 33 9.33 18.60 -2.76
CA GLY A 33 9.16 17.61 -1.68
C GLY A 33 7.71 17.30 -1.29
N GLY A 34 6.72 17.89 -1.97
CA GLY A 34 5.31 17.55 -1.80
C GLY A 34 5.02 16.10 -2.17
N ILE A 35 4.14 15.44 -1.40
CA ILE A 35 3.75 14.03 -1.66
C ILE A 35 2.38 14.02 -2.32
N GLU A 36 2.29 13.36 -3.47
CA GLU A 36 1.04 13.13 -4.18
C GLU A 36 0.74 11.63 -4.26
N MET A 37 -0.52 11.25 -4.07
CA MET A 37 -0.99 9.88 -4.24
C MET A 37 -2.10 9.85 -5.30
N VAL A 38 -1.94 8.98 -6.29
CA VAL A 38 -2.92 8.75 -7.36
C VAL A 38 -3.39 7.30 -7.30
N ALA A 39 -4.69 7.08 -7.21
CA ALA A 39 -5.28 5.76 -7.30
C ALA A 39 -5.28 5.28 -8.77
N GLY A 40 -4.87 4.04 -9.01
CA GLY A 40 -5.06 3.36 -10.30
C GLY A 40 -4.27 3.92 -11.49
N ALA A 41 -3.15 4.64 -11.29
CA ALA A 41 -2.39 5.15 -12.42
C ALA A 41 -1.65 4.03 -13.16
N ASP A 42 -2.02 3.77 -14.42
CA ASP A 42 -1.36 2.81 -15.33
C ASP A 42 -0.21 3.39 -16.16
N GLU A 43 -0.04 4.72 -16.17
CA GLU A 43 1.04 5.38 -16.93
C GLU A 43 2.43 4.91 -16.49
N PRO A 44 3.38 4.65 -17.41
CA PRO A 44 4.74 4.26 -17.03
C PRO A 44 5.37 5.25 -16.04
N LEU A 45 6.13 4.73 -15.05
CA LEU A 45 6.80 5.56 -14.04
C LEU A 45 7.71 6.64 -14.66
N GLU A 46 8.31 6.34 -15.81
CA GLU A 46 9.14 7.28 -16.56
C GLU A 46 8.32 8.46 -17.10
N THR A 47 7.12 8.20 -17.60
CA THR A 47 6.19 9.24 -18.05
C THR A 47 5.79 10.14 -16.89
N LEU A 48 5.54 9.58 -15.71
CA LEU A 48 5.17 10.37 -14.53
C LEU A 48 6.31 11.29 -14.05
N ILE A 49 7.55 10.81 -14.09
CA ILE A 49 8.72 11.65 -13.79
C ILE A 49 8.84 12.81 -14.79
N MET A 50 8.71 12.52 -16.10
CA MET A 50 8.89 13.55 -17.13
C MET A 50 7.73 14.55 -17.20
N SER A 51 6.49 14.08 -17.11
CA SER A 51 5.29 14.93 -17.29
C SER A 51 4.93 15.72 -16.05
N ARG A 52 5.14 15.16 -14.84
CA ARG A 52 4.77 15.80 -13.57
C ARG A 52 5.96 16.36 -12.79
N GLY A 53 7.18 16.20 -13.32
CA GLY A 53 8.40 16.65 -12.64
C GLY A 53 8.67 15.91 -11.34
N ALA A 54 8.14 14.70 -11.17
CA ALA A 54 8.32 13.93 -9.94
C ALA A 54 9.80 13.58 -9.73
N ARG A 55 10.35 13.94 -8.57
CA ARG A 55 11.71 13.59 -8.15
C ARG A 55 11.84 12.09 -7.88
N ALA A 56 10.82 11.51 -7.27
CA ALA A 56 10.72 10.09 -7.02
C ALA A 56 9.28 9.63 -7.23
N VAL A 57 9.10 8.41 -7.75
CA VAL A 57 7.79 7.80 -7.94
C VAL A 57 7.85 6.34 -7.51
N TRP A 58 6.78 5.87 -6.87
CA TRP A 58 6.54 4.47 -6.56
C TRP A 58 5.18 4.04 -7.04
N ARG A 59 5.11 2.92 -7.73
CA ARG A 59 3.87 2.20 -8.00
C ARG A 59 3.76 1.04 -7.05
N VAL A 60 2.65 0.97 -6.34
CA VAL A 60 2.27 -0.14 -5.49
C VAL A 60 1.14 -0.88 -6.18
N ARG A 61 1.33 -2.16 -6.46
CA ARG A 61 0.27 -3.08 -6.88
C ARG A 61 0.13 -4.15 -5.82
N ARG A 62 -1.09 -4.32 -5.33
CA ARG A 62 -1.46 -5.45 -4.49
C ARG A 62 -2.45 -6.28 -5.26
N GLU A 63 -2.04 -7.50 -5.53
CA GLU A 63 -2.87 -8.56 -6.11
C GLU A 63 -3.31 -9.51 -4.98
N ALA A 64 -4.07 -10.54 -5.30
CA ALA A 64 -4.60 -11.46 -4.29
C ALA A 64 -3.51 -12.13 -3.43
N SER A 65 -2.33 -12.40 -3.99
CA SER A 65 -1.26 -13.17 -3.34
C SER A 65 0.09 -12.45 -3.26
N VAL A 66 0.26 -11.32 -3.95
CA VAL A 66 1.54 -10.61 -4.05
C VAL A 66 1.36 -9.09 -3.93
N ILE A 67 2.29 -8.45 -3.25
CA ILE A 67 2.50 -7.00 -3.26
C ILE A 67 3.77 -6.73 -4.04
N ARG A 68 3.64 -5.88 -5.05
CA ARG A 68 4.72 -5.39 -5.89
C ARG A 68 4.86 -3.89 -5.72
N VAL A 69 6.07 -3.42 -5.40
CA VAL A 69 6.41 -2.00 -5.33
C VAL A 69 7.54 -1.70 -6.30
N GLU A 70 7.24 -0.94 -7.35
CA GLU A 70 8.19 -0.46 -8.34
C GLU A 70 8.55 0.99 -8.02
N GLY A 71 9.82 1.31 -7.84
CA GLY A 71 10.29 2.66 -7.54
C GLY A 71 11.24 3.20 -8.60
N ARG A 72 11.20 4.51 -8.83
CA ARG A 72 12.18 5.22 -9.66
C ARG A 72 12.53 6.61 -9.11
N MET A 73 13.81 6.94 -9.14
CA MET A 73 14.34 8.26 -8.78
C MET A 73 15.54 8.58 -9.68
N GLY A 74 15.37 9.48 -10.65
CA GLY A 74 16.37 9.71 -11.69
C GLY A 74 16.76 8.42 -12.44
N ARG A 75 18.02 7.99 -12.28
CA ARG A 75 18.55 6.73 -12.85
C ARG A 75 18.36 5.52 -11.94
N GLU A 76 18.10 5.72 -10.65
CA GLU A 76 17.87 4.63 -9.71
C GLU A 76 16.50 4.00 -9.93
N ARG A 77 16.44 2.67 -9.80
CA ARG A 77 15.22 1.88 -9.89
C ARG A 77 15.22 0.84 -8.78
N CYS A 78 14.05 0.51 -8.25
CA CYS A 78 13.89 -0.61 -7.34
C CYS A 78 12.61 -1.38 -7.66
N LEU A 79 12.62 -2.65 -7.28
CA LEU A 79 11.48 -3.54 -7.32
C LEU A 79 11.48 -4.34 -6.01
N ILE A 80 10.37 -4.29 -5.29
CA ILE A 80 10.09 -5.16 -4.15
C ILE A 80 8.91 -6.02 -4.51
N GLU A 81 9.05 -7.32 -4.36
CA GLU A 81 7.97 -8.29 -4.51
C GLU A 81 7.92 -9.15 -3.25
N GLN A 82 6.74 -9.22 -2.62
CA GLN A 82 6.53 -10.02 -1.42
C GLN A 82 5.13 -10.61 -1.40
N PRO A 83 4.92 -11.78 -0.79
CA PRO A 83 3.59 -12.36 -0.68
C PRO A 83 2.68 -11.49 0.20
N VAL A 84 1.40 -11.43 -0.15
CA VAL A 84 0.37 -10.91 0.76
C VAL A 84 0.30 -11.86 1.93
N THR A 85 0.61 -11.37 3.13
CA THR A 85 0.36 -12.16 4.33
C THR A 85 -1.14 -12.13 4.59
N ALA A 86 -1.80 -13.29 4.54
CA ALA A 86 -3.17 -13.41 5.00
C ALA A 86 -3.22 -12.85 6.42
N ASP A 87 -4.00 -11.79 6.61
CA ASP A 87 -4.07 -11.07 7.87
C ASP A 87 -4.53 -12.02 8.97
N THR A 88 -3.58 -12.61 9.68
CA THR A 88 -3.84 -13.47 10.85
C THR A 88 -4.20 -12.63 12.07
N ARG A 89 -4.26 -11.30 11.94
CA ARG A 89 -4.65 -10.37 13.01
C ARG A 89 -6.17 -10.25 13.16
N HIS A 90 -6.95 -10.57 12.12
CA HIS A 90 -8.42 -10.69 12.25
C HIS A 90 -8.91 -12.04 12.80
N ALA A 91 -8.07 -13.08 12.85
CA ALA A 91 -8.44 -14.34 13.50
C ALA A 91 -8.65 -14.19 15.02
N GLY A 92 -8.06 -13.16 15.64
CA GLY A 92 -8.17 -12.90 17.08
C GLY A 92 -9.39 -12.05 17.49
N LEU A 93 -10.05 -11.36 16.56
CA LEU A 93 -11.18 -10.47 16.87
C LEU A 93 -12.56 -11.15 16.79
N LEU A 94 -12.63 -12.42 16.37
CA LEU A 94 -13.84 -13.21 16.45
C LEU A 94 -14.04 -13.90 17.81
N SER A 95 -13.14 -13.73 18.78
CA SER A 95 -13.26 -14.39 20.08
C SER A 95 -14.00 -13.57 21.16
N SER A 96 -14.34 -12.30 20.92
CA SER A 96 -14.95 -11.46 21.95
C SER A 96 -15.84 -10.37 21.36
N SER A 97 -17.11 -10.67 21.09
CA SER A 97 -18.27 -9.78 21.36
C SER A 97 -19.51 -10.19 20.57
N ARG A 98 -20.31 -11.10 21.14
CA ARG A 98 -21.78 -10.98 21.16
C ARG A 98 -22.31 -11.64 22.44
N MET A 99 -22.09 -10.97 23.56
CA MET A 99 -22.84 -11.23 24.78
C MET A 99 -24.08 -10.33 24.75
N TYR A 100 -25.20 -10.86 24.29
CA TYR A 100 -26.50 -10.27 24.59
C TYR A 100 -27.01 -10.98 25.85
N GLU A 101 -27.13 -10.25 26.95
CA GLU A 101 -27.95 -10.68 28.08
C GLU A 101 -29.39 -10.24 27.77
N LEU A 102 -30.23 -11.20 27.41
CA LEU A 102 -31.68 -11.00 27.40
C LEU A 102 -32.13 -10.95 28.86
N ARG A 103 -32.44 -9.74 29.35
CA ARG A 103 -33.24 -9.59 30.55
C ARG A 103 -34.70 -9.87 30.19
N ASP A 104 -35.18 -11.02 30.62
CA ASP A 104 -36.60 -11.29 30.68
C ASP A 104 -37.20 -10.45 31.82
N SER A 105 -38.21 -9.66 31.49
CA SER A 105 -38.99 -8.85 32.43
C SER A 105 -40.46 -9.05 32.10
N GLY A 106 -41.15 -9.79 32.96
CA GLY A 106 -42.60 -10.07 32.93
C GLY A 106 -42.84 -11.54 33.29
N GLU A 107 -43.58 -11.91 34.33
CA GLU A 107 -44.72 -11.29 35.03
C GLU A 107 -44.68 -11.55 36.55
#